data_AF-Q0RXT4-F1
#
_entry.id   AF-Q0RXT4-F1
#
_cell.length_a   1.000
_cell.length_b   1.000
_cell.length_c   1.000
_cell.angle_alpha   90.00
_cell.angle_beta   90.00
_cell.angle_gamma   90.00
#
_symmetry.space_group_name_H-M   'P 1'
#
loop_
_entity.id
_entity.type
_entity.pdbx_description
1 polymer ?
#
loop_
_entity_poly.entity_id
_entity_poly.type
_entity_poly.pdbx_seq_one_letter_code
_entity_poly.pdbx_strand_id
1 'polypeptide(L)'
;MRDVSTHTSDEPVREEPKLGGRPEAAEPRPLRLGWLVTIGIVVTLLLGVLFFCLFVWTQTELGGDRFFTAAADVNGDVLFNAARTALTMVTVIGLGGAALLAYRRQRSTEDSQATASKALEVSAKSQMTAALAQQTAAGALVLSQEQFRHTTERALRERYTEAAELLGSPQFPVRMAGVYALAALADDWHGFGDDTERQVCIDLLCAYLRTDTAARYGGEDTTDAEKRAMREEENTVRAAIIATVRAHRLKSRAKEDPRNWRTCALDLTGAKLMRADFSDADLRGTDLIGADLTDANLYRTNLAWVFLSDIKLAKTLLHGTDLTHGHLNGADFTDASIRETKFTDAQLVEAKFIGAEIRDTDFTDTNLTIADFTAAEVGIANFTRADLTNAVLADVDLTKSTLDQSITHGTKYSAQTRWPGGTPPDGAILM
;
A
#
# COMPACT_ATOMS: atom_id res chain seq x y z
N MET A 1 -9.00 59.77 17.19
CA MET A 1 -8.44 61.08 16.82
C MET A 1 -6.98 61.09 17.26
N ARG A 2 -6.09 61.44 16.32
CA ARG A 2 -4.60 61.40 16.33
C ARG A 2 -3.96 60.16 15.71
N ASP A 3 -3.81 60.28 14.39
CA ASP A 3 -2.74 59.77 13.56
C ASP A 3 -1.35 59.86 14.18
N VAL A 4 -0.51 58.87 13.88
CA VAL A 4 0.87 59.10 13.41
C VAL A 4 1.21 58.03 12.37
N SER A 5 1.30 58.48 11.12
CA SER A 5 1.95 57.85 9.99
C SER A 5 3.48 57.95 10.09
N THR A 6 4.23 56.96 9.60
CA THR A 6 5.51 57.10 8.85
C THR A 6 6.08 55.69 8.59
N HIS A 7 6.04 55.24 7.34
CA HIS A 7 7.15 55.25 6.36
C HIS A 7 7.79 53.87 6.20
N THR A 8 7.20 53.13 5.27
CA THR A 8 7.84 52.11 4.42
C THR A 8 9.09 52.68 3.77
N SER A 9 10.24 52.03 3.98
CA SER A 9 11.49 52.33 3.28
C SER A 9 11.91 51.12 2.45
N ASP A 10 12.34 51.45 1.24
CA ASP A 10 12.54 50.59 0.08
C ASP A 10 13.57 49.46 0.28
N GLU A 11 13.21 48.30 -0.23
CA GLU A 11 14.09 47.19 -0.55
C GLU A 11 15.03 47.59 -1.71
N PRO A 12 16.36 47.44 -1.59
CA PRO A 12 17.24 47.62 -2.73
C PRO A 12 17.19 46.38 -3.64
N VAL A 13 16.62 46.57 -4.83
CA VAL A 13 16.70 45.64 -5.96
C VAL A 13 18.18 45.36 -6.26
N ARG A 14 18.61 44.11 -6.05
CA ARG A 14 19.92 43.61 -6.46
C ARG A 14 20.02 43.68 -7.97
N GLU A 15 20.92 44.53 -8.47
CA GLU A 15 21.37 44.55 -9.85
C GLU A 15 21.98 43.19 -10.23
N GLU A 16 21.48 42.61 -11.32
CA GLU A 16 22.09 41.46 -11.98
C GLU A 16 23.50 41.83 -12.49
N PRO A 17 24.52 40.98 -12.27
CA PRO A 17 25.81 41.19 -12.88
C PRO A 17 25.72 40.93 -14.38
N LYS A 18 25.94 42.00 -15.17
CA LYS A 18 26.17 41.96 -16.61
C LYS A 18 27.16 40.84 -16.95
N LEU A 19 26.74 39.88 -17.77
CA LEU A 19 27.60 38.89 -18.40
C LEU A 19 28.70 39.61 -19.18
N GLY A 20 29.88 39.73 -18.56
CA GLY A 20 31.12 40.11 -19.22
C GLY A 20 31.48 39.06 -20.26
N GLY A 21 31.84 39.54 -21.45
CA GLY A 21 32.13 38.73 -22.62
C GLY A 21 33.10 37.57 -22.35
N ARG A 22 32.74 36.40 -22.89
CA ARG A 22 33.66 35.27 -23.04
C ARG A 22 34.89 35.73 -23.83
N PRO A 23 36.12 35.62 -23.31
CA PRO A 23 37.29 35.70 -24.15
C PRO A 23 37.31 34.46 -25.06
N GLU A 24 37.52 34.72 -26.36
CA GLU A 24 37.72 33.70 -27.39
C GLU A 24 38.71 32.64 -26.93
N ALA A 25 38.34 31.37 -27.14
CA ALA A 25 39.26 30.25 -27.06
C ALA A 25 40.35 30.44 -28.11
N ALA A 26 41.51 30.94 -27.68
CA ALA A 26 42.71 30.96 -28.51
C ALA A 26 43.16 29.50 -28.73
N GLU A 27 42.83 28.95 -29.89
CA GLU A 27 43.43 27.71 -30.38
C GLU A 27 44.97 27.82 -30.31
N PRO A 28 45.69 26.87 -29.70
CA PRO A 28 47.13 26.90 -29.68
C PRO A 28 47.65 26.58 -31.10
N ARG A 29 47.98 27.62 -31.87
CA ARG A 29 48.63 27.52 -33.18
C ARG A 29 49.97 26.76 -33.03
N PRO A 30 50.14 25.55 -33.60
CA PRO A 30 51.40 24.82 -33.50
C PRO A 30 52.33 25.28 -34.64
N LEU A 31 52.85 26.50 -34.56
CA LEU A 31 53.59 27.11 -35.68
C LEU A 31 55.01 27.59 -35.36
N ARG A 32 55.59 27.26 -34.20
CA ARG A 32 56.93 27.76 -33.86
C ARG A 32 58.05 26.74 -33.94
N LEU A 33 57.76 25.43 -33.86
CA LEU A 33 58.83 24.43 -33.77
C LEU A 33 59.45 24.09 -35.14
N GLY A 34 58.63 23.95 -36.19
CA GLY A 34 59.12 23.65 -37.54
C GLY A 34 60.01 24.77 -38.11
N TRP A 35 59.58 26.02 -37.94
CA TRP A 35 60.32 27.20 -38.43
C TRP A 35 61.67 27.41 -37.71
N LEU A 36 61.72 27.17 -36.40
CA LEU A 36 62.97 27.25 -35.63
C LEU A 36 63.95 26.12 -36.01
N VAL A 37 63.46 24.92 -36.31
CA VAL A 37 64.29 23.80 -36.77
C VAL A 37 64.83 24.08 -38.18
N THR A 38 64.02 24.63 -39.09
CA THR A 38 64.50 25.01 -40.42
C THR A 38 65.53 26.14 -40.37
N ILE A 39 65.34 27.15 -39.51
CA ILE A 39 66.35 28.19 -39.29
C ILE A 39 67.64 27.57 -38.73
N GLY A 40 67.53 26.66 -37.75
CA GLY A 40 68.68 25.98 -37.17
C GLY A 40 69.49 25.20 -38.21
N ILE A 41 68.83 24.43 -39.08
CA ILE A 41 69.49 23.68 -40.16
C ILE A 41 70.19 24.63 -41.14
N VAL A 42 69.51 25.70 -41.56
CA VAL A 42 70.06 26.68 -42.50
C VAL A 42 71.27 27.40 -41.91
N VAL A 43 71.21 27.84 -40.65
CA VAL A 43 72.33 28.50 -39.97
C VAL A 43 73.53 27.55 -39.83
N THR A 44 73.29 26.28 -39.51
CA THR A 44 74.38 25.30 -39.34
C THR A 44 75.06 24.99 -40.69
N LEU A 45 74.29 24.88 -41.78
CA LEU A 45 74.82 24.72 -43.13
C LEU A 45 75.60 25.96 -43.58
N LEU A 46 75.08 27.16 -43.33
CA LEU A 46 75.75 28.41 -43.69
C LEU A 46 77.07 28.61 -42.94
N LEU A 47 77.12 28.30 -41.65
CA LEU A 47 78.35 28.34 -40.87
C LEU A 47 79.38 27.31 -41.36
N GLY A 48 78.93 26.11 -41.75
CA GLY A 48 79.79 25.09 -42.35
C GLY A 48 80.41 25.54 -43.69
N VAL A 49 79.60 26.16 -44.56
CA VAL A 49 80.06 26.71 -45.85
C VAL A 49 81.01 27.89 -45.63
N LEU A 50 80.69 28.81 -44.71
CA LEU A 50 81.53 29.96 -44.38
C LEU A 50 82.92 29.51 -43.89
N PHE A 51 82.96 28.51 -43.01
CA PHE A 51 84.20 27.98 -42.47
C PHE A 51 85.03 27.26 -43.54
N PHE A 52 84.39 26.52 -44.45
CA PHE A 52 85.05 25.92 -45.60
C PHE A 52 85.70 26.98 -46.51
N CYS A 53 84.99 28.06 -46.81
CA CYS A 53 85.51 29.17 -47.61
C CYS A 53 86.67 29.90 -46.92
N LEU A 54 86.57 30.18 -45.62
CA LEU A 54 87.66 30.80 -44.83
C LEU A 54 88.90 29.90 -44.78
N PHE A 55 88.71 28.58 -44.64
CA PHE A 55 89.80 27.63 -44.62
C PHE A 55 90.51 27.53 -45.98
N VAL A 56 89.77 27.45 -47.09
CA VAL A 56 90.34 27.51 -48.44
C VAL A 56 91.11 28.81 -48.66
N TRP A 57 90.56 29.94 -48.20
CA TRP A 57 91.21 31.25 -48.32
C TRP A 57 92.55 31.33 -47.55
N THR A 58 92.61 30.74 -46.36
CA THR A 58 93.84 30.74 -45.54
C THR A 58 94.94 29.80 -46.04
N GLN A 59 94.62 28.83 -46.88
CA GLN A 59 95.61 27.89 -47.45
C GLN A 59 96.20 28.37 -48.79
N THR A 60 95.56 29.32 -49.47
CA THR A 60 96.08 29.91 -50.71
C THR A 60 96.85 31.21 -50.41
N GLU A 61 98.17 31.14 -50.19
CA GLU A 61 99.06 32.30 -50.01
C GLU A 61 99.29 33.14 -51.31
N LEU A 62 98.25 33.49 -52.07
CA LEU A 62 98.38 34.33 -53.26
C LEU A 62 97.21 35.31 -53.39
N GLY A 63 97.55 36.61 -53.49
CA GLY A 63 96.64 37.75 -53.51
C GLY A 63 95.55 37.70 -54.59
N GLY A 64 94.45 38.39 -54.30
CA GLY A 64 93.23 38.43 -55.09
C GLY A 64 93.46 38.87 -56.54
N ASP A 65 93.15 37.97 -57.47
CA ASP A 65 92.44 38.26 -58.75
C ASP A 65 92.25 37.01 -59.65
N ARG A 66 92.44 35.78 -59.15
CA ARG A 66 92.21 34.55 -59.93
C ARG A 66 91.45 33.44 -59.19
N PHE A 67 90.37 33.80 -58.50
CA PHE A 67 89.53 32.85 -57.75
C PHE A 67 88.85 31.78 -58.63
N PHE A 68 88.52 32.08 -59.89
CA PHE A 68 87.71 31.19 -60.73
C PHE A 68 88.48 30.26 -61.69
N THR A 69 89.81 30.20 -61.65
CA THR A 69 90.59 29.36 -62.61
C THR A 69 91.62 28.40 -61.99
N ALA A 70 91.61 28.19 -60.67
CA ALA A 70 92.50 27.23 -60.01
C ALA A 70 91.73 26.26 -59.09
N ALA A 71 90.74 25.55 -59.65
CA ALA A 71 90.12 24.39 -59.02
C ALA A 71 90.81 23.06 -59.40
N ALA A 72 92.01 23.11 -59.99
CA ALA A 72 92.66 21.95 -60.62
C ALA A 72 93.95 21.47 -59.95
N ASP A 73 94.38 22.02 -58.81
CA ASP A 73 95.61 21.54 -58.14
C ASP A 73 95.57 21.61 -56.60
N VAL A 74 94.45 21.20 -56.01
CA VAL A 74 94.36 21.00 -54.56
C VAL A 74 94.57 19.51 -54.26
N ASN A 75 95.60 19.20 -53.47
CA ASN A 75 95.96 17.84 -53.09
C ASN A 75 94.78 17.11 -52.42
N GLY A 76 94.37 15.96 -53.00
CA GLY A 76 93.11 15.28 -52.65
C GLY A 76 92.99 14.87 -51.18
N ASP A 77 94.12 14.57 -50.53
CA ASP A 77 94.15 14.13 -49.12
C ASP A 77 93.79 15.23 -48.13
N VAL A 78 94.12 16.49 -48.42
CA VAL A 78 93.84 17.64 -47.53
C VAL A 78 92.37 18.03 -47.64
N LEU A 79 91.83 18.03 -48.87
CA LEU A 79 90.41 18.32 -49.11
C LEU A 79 89.51 17.23 -48.50
N PHE A 80 89.93 15.97 -48.59
CA PHE A 80 89.20 14.84 -48.00
C PHE A 80 89.22 14.87 -46.45
N ASN A 81 90.36 15.17 -45.83
CA ASN A 81 90.44 15.26 -44.37
C ASN A 81 89.66 16.45 -43.80
N ALA A 82 89.65 17.61 -44.49
CA ALA A 82 88.85 18.77 -44.10
C ALA A 82 87.34 18.52 -44.27
N ALA A 83 86.93 17.87 -45.36
CA ALA A 83 85.54 17.45 -45.55
C ALA A 83 85.11 16.45 -44.48
N ARG A 84 85.99 15.51 -44.12
CA ARG A 84 85.74 14.51 -43.06
C ARG A 84 85.57 15.17 -41.69
N THR A 85 86.44 16.10 -41.29
CA THR A 85 86.34 16.75 -39.97
C THR A 85 85.10 17.66 -39.87
N ALA A 86 84.81 18.44 -40.92
CA ALA A 86 83.59 19.25 -40.98
C ALA A 86 82.32 18.39 -40.92
N LEU A 87 82.27 17.29 -41.68
CA LEU A 87 81.15 16.36 -41.67
C LEU A 87 80.96 15.74 -40.29
N THR A 88 82.04 15.35 -39.60
CA THR A 88 81.98 14.79 -38.24
C THR A 88 81.48 15.78 -37.20
N MET A 89 81.89 17.05 -37.27
CA MET A 89 81.37 18.06 -36.33
C MET A 89 79.89 18.35 -36.57
N VAL A 90 79.46 18.45 -37.83
CA VAL A 90 78.04 18.66 -38.16
C VAL A 90 77.19 17.46 -37.71
N THR A 91 77.70 16.23 -37.85
CA THR A 91 76.99 15.03 -37.35
C THR A 91 76.91 15.00 -35.82
N VAL A 92 77.98 15.36 -35.10
CA VAL A 92 77.97 15.41 -33.63
C VAL A 92 76.99 16.46 -33.11
N ILE A 93 76.97 17.65 -33.72
CA ILE A 93 76.02 18.73 -33.36
C ILE A 93 74.58 18.32 -33.69
N GLY A 94 74.36 17.70 -34.86
CA GLY A 94 73.04 17.20 -35.27
C GLY A 94 72.51 16.09 -34.36
N LEU A 95 73.36 15.13 -33.97
CA LEU A 95 73.02 14.06 -33.02
C LEU A 95 72.75 14.62 -31.63
N GLY A 96 73.54 15.60 -31.17
CA GLY A 96 73.32 16.29 -29.89
C GLY A 96 71.98 17.06 -29.86
N GLY A 97 71.63 17.75 -30.94
CA GLY A 97 70.35 18.45 -31.08
C GLY A 97 69.15 17.50 -31.14
N ALA A 98 69.26 16.40 -31.89
CA ALA A 98 68.23 15.36 -31.96
C ALA A 98 68.03 14.65 -30.61
N ALA A 99 69.11 14.35 -29.90
CA ALA A 99 69.06 13.76 -28.55
C ALA A 99 68.40 14.71 -27.54
N LEU A 100 68.70 16.02 -27.59
CA LEU A 100 68.06 17.02 -26.73
C LEU A 100 66.55 17.14 -27.00
N LEU A 101 66.15 17.13 -28.27
CA LEU A 101 64.74 17.16 -28.68
C LEU A 101 64.00 15.88 -28.27
N ALA A 102 64.61 14.71 -28.47
CA ALA A 102 64.07 13.44 -28.02
C ALA A 102 63.90 13.41 -26.49
N TYR A 103 64.89 13.89 -25.74
CA TYR A 103 64.85 14.01 -24.28
C TYR A 103 63.75 14.98 -23.80
N ARG A 104 63.60 16.16 -24.43
CA ARG A 104 62.52 17.10 -24.09
C ARG A 104 61.14 16.53 -24.42
N ARG A 105 60.99 15.82 -25.53
CA ARG A 105 59.74 15.17 -25.91
C ARG A 105 59.38 14.06 -24.93
N GLN A 106 60.35 13.24 -24.56
CA GLN A 106 60.18 12.18 -23.56
C GLN A 106 59.75 12.76 -22.21
N ARG A 107 60.43 13.81 -21.73
CA ARG A 107 60.09 14.47 -20.46
C ARG A 107 58.70 15.11 -20.48
N SER A 108 58.32 15.73 -21.60
CA SER A 108 56.96 16.26 -21.80
C SER A 108 55.90 15.15 -21.82
N THR A 109 56.19 13.99 -22.41
CA THR A 109 55.26 12.85 -22.38
C THR A 109 55.16 12.23 -21.00
N GLU A 110 56.25 12.15 -20.25
CA GLU A 110 56.26 11.69 -18.85
C GLU A 110 55.46 12.64 -17.95
N ASP A 111 55.63 13.96 -18.10
CA ASP A 111 54.84 14.97 -17.38
C ASP A 111 53.34 14.91 -17.75
N SER A 112 53.03 14.64 -19.03
CA SER A 112 51.65 14.49 -19.53
C SER A 112 51.00 13.19 -19.02
N GLN A 113 51.76 12.09 -18.94
CA GLN A 113 51.28 10.83 -18.36
C GLN A 113 51.10 10.94 -16.84
N ALA A 114 52.00 11.61 -16.14
CA ALA A 114 51.91 11.84 -14.70
C ALA A 114 50.74 12.76 -14.32
N THR A 115 50.39 13.72 -15.18
CA THR A 115 49.19 14.55 -14.99
C THR A 115 47.91 13.78 -15.34
N ALA A 116 47.91 12.95 -16.39
CA ALA A 116 46.79 12.08 -16.73
C ALA A 116 46.49 11.04 -15.64
N SER A 117 47.53 10.42 -15.05
CA SER A 117 47.34 9.46 -13.95
C SER A 117 46.77 10.11 -12.70
N LYS A 118 47.23 11.31 -12.35
CA LYS A 118 46.65 12.12 -11.25
C LYS A 118 45.20 12.52 -11.53
N ALA A 119 44.88 12.88 -12.77
CA ALA A 119 43.51 13.22 -13.16
C ALA A 119 42.57 12.00 -13.06
N LEU A 120 43.03 10.81 -13.46
CA LEU A 120 42.29 9.56 -13.28
C LEU A 120 42.10 9.21 -11.80
N GLU A 121 43.12 9.40 -10.96
CA GLU A 121 43.01 9.17 -9.51
C GLU A 121 42.01 10.12 -8.86
N VAL A 122 42.04 11.42 -9.21
CA VAL A 122 41.06 12.41 -8.73
C VAL A 122 39.65 12.07 -9.23
N SER A 123 39.51 11.62 -10.48
CA SER A 123 38.24 11.17 -11.03
C SER A 123 37.69 9.96 -10.29
N ALA A 124 38.52 8.93 -10.05
CA ALA A 124 38.13 7.74 -9.28
C ALA A 124 37.74 8.09 -7.84
N LYS A 125 38.52 8.96 -7.17
CA LYS A 125 38.17 9.49 -5.84
C LYS A 125 36.84 10.24 -5.86
N SER A 126 36.61 11.08 -6.87
CA SER A 126 35.36 11.83 -7.02
C SER A 126 34.15 10.92 -7.24
N GLN A 127 34.29 9.86 -8.04
CA GLN A 127 33.25 8.86 -8.26
C GLN A 127 32.97 8.06 -6.99
N MET A 128 34.01 7.65 -6.25
CA MET A 128 33.85 6.97 -4.96
C MET A 128 33.13 7.86 -3.93
N THR A 129 33.48 9.14 -3.85
CA THR A 129 32.77 10.09 -2.97
C THR A 129 31.33 10.30 -3.38
N ALA A 130 31.04 10.34 -4.69
CA ALA A 130 29.67 10.45 -5.20
C ALA A 130 28.86 9.18 -4.88
N ALA A 131 29.44 8.00 -5.02
CA ALA A 131 28.80 6.73 -4.67
C ALA A 131 28.51 6.64 -3.17
N LEU A 132 29.46 7.02 -2.31
CA LEU A 132 29.25 7.07 -0.87
C LEU A 132 28.15 8.09 -0.50
N ALA A 133 28.14 9.27 -1.11
CA ALA A 133 27.10 10.27 -0.90
C ALA A 133 25.70 9.79 -1.33
N GLN A 134 25.62 9.02 -2.42
CA GLN A 134 24.38 8.41 -2.87
C GLN A 134 23.90 7.31 -1.90
N GLN A 135 24.82 6.51 -1.36
CA GLN A 135 24.49 5.49 -0.36
C GLN A 135 24.02 6.12 0.96
N THR A 136 24.67 7.19 1.43
CA THR A 136 24.22 7.90 2.65
C THR A 136 22.87 8.57 2.44
N ALA A 137 22.60 9.15 1.26
CA ALA A 137 21.29 9.70 0.92
C ALA A 137 20.19 8.63 0.89
N ALA A 138 20.47 7.46 0.29
CA ALA A 138 19.55 6.33 0.31
C ALA A 138 19.27 5.83 1.75
N GLY A 139 20.32 5.72 2.57
CA GLY A 139 20.18 5.36 3.99
C GLY A 139 19.35 6.38 4.78
N ALA A 140 19.56 7.67 4.54
CA ALA A 140 18.78 8.75 5.17
C ALA A 140 17.30 8.71 4.74
N LEU A 141 17.02 8.39 3.47
CA LEU A 141 15.65 8.24 2.97
C LEU A 141 14.94 7.06 3.65
N VAL A 142 15.60 5.90 3.77
CA VAL A 142 15.03 4.73 4.46
C VAL A 142 14.72 5.07 5.92
N LEU A 143 15.67 5.67 6.64
CA LEU A 143 15.44 6.12 8.02
C LEU A 143 14.30 7.12 8.13
N SER A 144 14.18 8.06 7.18
CA SER A 144 13.08 9.02 7.15
C SER A 144 11.72 8.34 6.90
N GLN A 145 11.67 7.31 6.05
CA GLN A 145 10.45 6.53 5.80
C GLN A 145 10.05 5.72 7.04
N GLU A 146 11.01 5.09 7.72
CA GLU A 146 10.79 4.37 8.98
C GLU A 146 10.28 5.31 10.07
N GLN A 147 10.91 6.49 10.23
CA GLN A 147 10.45 7.51 11.17
C GLN A 147 9.03 7.97 10.85
N PHE A 148 8.73 8.26 9.59
CA PHE A 148 7.39 8.62 9.16
C PHE A 148 6.37 7.53 9.51
N ARG A 149 6.70 6.27 9.24
CA ARG A 149 5.87 5.11 9.59
C ARG A 149 5.62 5.02 11.10
N HIS A 150 6.65 5.12 11.94
CA HIS A 150 6.50 5.11 13.39
C HIS A 150 5.67 6.29 13.93
N THR A 151 5.87 7.50 13.39
CA THR A 151 5.06 8.66 13.79
C THR A 151 3.59 8.51 13.40
N THR A 152 3.33 7.93 12.23
CA THR A 152 1.96 7.66 11.76
C THR A 152 1.28 6.61 12.63
N GLU A 153 1.95 5.48 12.91
CA GLU A 153 1.44 4.43 13.81
C GLU A 153 1.10 5.00 15.20
N ARG A 154 1.99 5.82 15.76
CA ARG A 154 1.76 6.48 17.06
C ARG A 154 0.52 7.38 17.02
N ALA A 155 0.37 8.20 15.98
CA ALA A 155 -0.79 9.08 15.84
C ALA A 155 -2.11 8.30 15.70
N LEU A 156 -2.10 7.15 15.00
CA LEU A 156 -3.27 6.28 14.89
C LEU A 156 -3.64 5.63 16.24
N ARG A 157 -2.65 5.20 17.04
CA ARG A 157 -2.89 4.68 18.41
C ARG A 157 -3.39 5.75 19.38
N GLU A 158 -2.89 6.98 19.27
CA GLU A 158 -3.40 8.11 20.05
C GLU A 158 -4.88 8.38 19.70
N ARG A 159 -5.23 8.38 18.40
CA ARG A 159 -6.63 8.48 17.93
C ARG A 159 -7.52 7.33 18.40
N TYR A 160 -6.99 6.12 18.54
CA TYR A 160 -7.74 4.99 19.11
C TYR A 160 -8.16 5.27 20.55
N THR A 161 -7.21 5.74 21.36
CA THR A 161 -7.45 6.06 22.77
C THR A 161 -8.52 7.14 22.91
N GLU A 162 -8.39 8.22 22.13
CA GLU A 162 -9.40 9.30 22.09
C GLU A 162 -10.77 8.78 21.64
N ALA A 163 -10.84 8.00 20.56
CA ALA A 163 -12.11 7.47 20.05
C ALA A 163 -12.81 6.53 21.05
N ALA A 164 -12.02 5.71 21.79
CA ALA A 164 -12.52 4.86 22.85
C ALA A 164 -13.07 5.69 24.04
N GLU A 165 -12.39 6.76 24.44
CA GLU A 165 -12.88 7.70 25.46
C GLU A 165 -14.18 8.39 25.03
N LEU A 166 -14.27 8.83 23.77
CA LEU A 166 -15.49 9.42 23.21
C LEU A 166 -16.66 8.43 23.28
N LEU A 167 -16.46 7.17 22.86
CA LEU A 167 -17.48 6.12 22.94
C LEU A 167 -17.89 5.78 24.39
N GLY A 168 -16.96 5.91 25.33
CA GLY A 168 -17.19 5.73 26.76
C GLY A 168 -17.94 6.88 27.45
N SER A 169 -18.10 8.03 26.79
CA SER A 169 -18.63 9.26 27.39
C SER A 169 -20.08 9.12 27.92
N PRO A 170 -20.42 9.77 29.06
CA PRO A 170 -21.80 9.83 29.52
C PRO A 170 -22.71 10.64 28.58
N GLN A 171 -22.15 11.54 27.76
CA GLN A 171 -22.91 12.41 26.85
C GLN A 171 -23.19 11.71 25.51
N PHE A 172 -24.46 11.59 25.15
CA PHE A 172 -24.90 10.93 23.92
C PHE A 172 -24.21 11.42 22.63
N PRO A 173 -24.13 12.75 22.35
CA PRO A 173 -23.50 13.23 21.12
C PRO A 173 -22.01 12.88 21.02
N VAL A 174 -21.33 12.81 22.17
CA VAL A 174 -19.90 12.46 22.25
C VAL A 174 -19.70 10.97 21.94
N ARG A 175 -20.59 10.09 22.42
CA ARG A 175 -20.56 8.66 22.06
C ARG A 175 -20.74 8.44 20.57
N MET A 176 -21.65 9.18 19.95
CA MET A 176 -21.87 9.13 18.51
C MET A 176 -20.59 9.51 17.73
N ALA A 177 -19.88 10.54 18.18
CA ALA A 177 -18.58 10.90 17.59
C ALA A 177 -17.56 9.76 17.75
N GLY A 178 -17.53 9.09 18.90
CA GLY A 178 -16.70 7.91 19.14
C GLY A 178 -16.96 6.75 18.17
N VAL A 179 -18.23 6.45 17.87
CA VAL A 179 -18.61 5.41 16.89
C VAL A 179 -18.00 5.71 15.52
N TYR A 180 -18.20 6.93 15.00
CA TYR A 180 -17.69 7.30 13.69
C TYR A 180 -16.16 7.43 13.66
N ALA A 181 -15.56 7.90 14.76
CA ALA A 181 -14.11 7.99 14.90
C ALA A 181 -13.45 6.61 14.86
N LEU A 182 -14.01 5.62 15.57
CA LEU A 182 -13.53 4.23 15.53
C LEU A 182 -13.69 3.60 14.15
N ALA A 183 -14.81 3.85 13.47
CA ALA A 183 -15.04 3.34 12.12
C ALA A 183 -14.03 3.91 11.11
N ALA A 184 -13.82 5.23 11.14
CA ALA A 184 -12.83 5.89 10.30
C ALA A 184 -11.39 5.43 10.63
N LEU A 185 -11.09 5.24 11.92
CA LEU A 185 -9.79 4.74 12.34
C LEU A 185 -9.54 3.29 11.88
N ALA A 186 -10.55 2.43 11.89
CA ALA A 186 -10.45 1.08 11.34
C ALA A 186 -10.08 1.11 9.83
N ASP A 187 -10.69 2.01 9.07
CA ASP A 187 -10.37 2.20 7.66
C ASP A 187 -8.93 2.74 7.46
N ASP A 188 -8.50 3.68 8.30
CA ASP A 188 -7.14 4.22 8.26
C ASP A 188 -6.08 3.15 8.60
N TRP A 189 -6.35 2.28 9.58
CA TRP A 189 -5.47 1.15 9.91
C TRP A 189 -5.32 0.16 8.75
N HIS A 190 -6.41 -0.12 8.03
CA HIS A 190 -6.33 -0.92 6.81
C HIS A 190 -5.47 -0.23 5.75
N GLY A 191 -5.65 1.08 5.54
CA GLY A 191 -4.83 1.87 4.62
C GLY A 191 -3.35 1.92 5.01
N PHE A 192 -3.04 1.85 6.31
CA PHE A 192 -1.68 1.73 6.84
C PHE A 192 -1.08 0.32 6.68
N GLY A 193 -1.91 -0.69 6.42
CA GLY A 193 -1.52 -2.09 6.25
C GLY A 193 -1.43 -2.88 7.56
N ASP A 194 -2.16 -2.46 8.61
CA ASP A 194 -2.26 -3.21 9.87
C ASP A 194 -3.72 -3.61 10.16
N ASP A 195 -4.11 -4.77 9.64
CA ASP A 195 -5.45 -5.33 9.86
C ASP A 195 -5.67 -5.83 11.30
N THR A 196 -4.60 -5.96 12.10
CA THR A 196 -4.73 -6.34 13.52
C THR A 196 -5.32 -5.19 14.32
N GLU A 197 -4.74 -3.99 14.18
CA GLU A 197 -5.23 -2.78 14.85
C GLU A 197 -6.62 -2.34 14.31
N ARG A 198 -6.88 -2.59 13.02
CA ARG A 198 -8.22 -2.47 12.45
C ARG A 198 -9.22 -3.36 13.18
N GLN A 199 -8.88 -4.62 13.40
CA GLN A 199 -9.75 -5.57 14.10
C GLN A 199 -10.04 -5.09 15.52
N VAL A 200 -9.05 -4.52 16.22
CA VAL A 200 -9.23 -3.95 17.58
C VAL A 200 -10.32 -2.85 17.60
N CYS A 201 -10.34 -1.96 16.61
CA CYS A 201 -11.39 -0.93 16.50
C CYS A 201 -12.78 -1.55 16.32
N ILE A 202 -12.91 -2.59 15.48
CA ILE A 202 -14.16 -3.29 15.22
C ILE A 202 -14.61 -4.08 16.44
N ASP A 203 -13.68 -4.71 17.16
CA ASP A 203 -13.95 -5.47 18.37
C ASP A 203 -14.49 -4.57 19.49
N LEU A 204 -13.99 -3.34 19.60
CA LEU A 204 -14.50 -2.36 20.57
C LEU A 204 -15.95 -1.95 20.26
N LEU A 205 -16.27 -1.74 18.97
CA LEU A 205 -17.63 -1.48 18.53
C LEU A 205 -18.57 -2.67 18.84
N CYS A 206 -18.11 -3.90 18.57
CA CYS A 206 -18.86 -5.11 18.87
C CYS A 206 -19.00 -5.35 20.38
N ALA A 207 -17.98 -5.03 21.19
CA ALA A 207 -18.03 -5.06 22.64
C ALA A 207 -19.10 -4.11 23.20
N TYR A 208 -19.24 -2.92 22.61
CA TYR A 208 -20.30 -1.99 23.00
C TYR A 208 -21.70 -2.63 22.80
N LEU A 209 -21.91 -3.33 21.69
CA LEU A 209 -23.19 -4.02 21.39
C LEU A 209 -23.51 -5.14 22.39
N ARG A 210 -22.52 -5.69 23.09
CA ARG A 210 -22.72 -6.72 24.13
C ARG A 210 -22.92 -6.14 25.54
N THR A 211 -22.48 -4.91 25.77
CA THR A 211 -22.46 -4.31 27.10
C THR A 211 -23.86 -3.96 27.59
N ASP A 212 -24.19 -4.20 28.86
CA ASP A 212 -25.39 -3.64 29.48
C ASP A 212 -25.13 -2.23 30.01
N THR A 213 -25.53 -1.23 29.23
CA THR A 213 -25.37 0.18 29.58
C THR A 213 -26.54 0.73 30.39
N ALA A 214 -27.60 -0.05 30.63
CA ALA A 214 -28.73 0.39 31.47
C ALA A 214 -28.28 0.72 32.91
N ALA A 215 -27.24 0.04 33.40
CA ALA A 215 -26.65 0.31 34.71
C ALA A 215 -25.91 1.66 34.80
N ARG A 216 -25.45 2.24 33.67
CA ARG A 216 -24.73 3.52 33.66
C ARG A 216 -25.61 4.71 34.05
N TYR A 217 -26.94 4.54 33.96
CA TYR A 217 -27.90 5.63 34.09
C TYR A 217 -28.99 5.37 35.13
N GLY A 218 -28.97 4.21 35.79
CA GLY A 218 -29.97 3.80 36.78
C GLY A 218 -29.61 4.21 38.20
N GLY A 219 -29.62 5.51 38.52
CA GLY A 219 -29.66 5.96 39.92
C GLY A 219 -31.05 5.78 40.53
N GLU A 220 -31.15 5.48 41.83
CA GLU A 220 -32.43 5.30 42.54
C GLU A 220 -33.38 6.49 42.36
N ASP A 221 -32.84 7.71 42.20
CA ASP A 221 -33.60 8.96 42.08
C ASP A 221 -34.06 9.32 40.65
N THR A 222 -33.76 8.49 39.63
CA THR A 222 -34.13 8.80 38.23
C THR A 222 -35.58 8.46 37.92
N THR A 223 -36.29 9.41 37.28
CA THR A 223 -37.69 9.23 36.87
C THR A 223 -37.83 8.22 35.74
N ASP A 224 -39.02 7.64 35.58
CA ASP A 224 -39.30 6.71 34.46
C ASP A 224 -39.16 7.38 33.09
N ALA A 225 -39.45 8.68 32.99
CA ALA A 225 -39.29 9.45 31.76
C ALA A 225 -37.82 9.60 31.38
N GLU A 226 -36.95 9.91 32.34
CA GLU A 226 -35.50 10.01 32.12
C GLU A 226 -34.90 8.65 31.74
N LYS A 227 -35.29 7.57 32.44
CA LYS A 227 -34.87 6.21 32.10
C LYS A 227 -35.27 5.80 30.68
N ARG A 228 -36.40 6.29 30.16
CA ARG A 228 -36.83 6.05 28.78
C ARG A 228 -35.99 6.83 27.79
N ALA A 229 -35.75 8.12 28.04
CA ALA A 229 -34.91 8.95 27.19
C ALA A 229 -33.47 8.39 27.10
N MET A 230 -32.89 7.97 28.23
CA MET A 230 -31.56 7.37 28.28
C MET A 230 -31.47 6.06 27.48
N ARG A 231 -32.52 5.22 27.53
CA ARG A 231 -32.59 4.00 26.70
C ARG A 231 -32.69 4.33 25.21
N GLU A 232 -33.40 5.39 24.85
CA GLU A 232 -33.55 5.82 23.46
C GLU A 232 -32.23 6.37 22.89
N GLU A 233 -31.50 7.17 23.67
CA GLU A 233 -30.14 7.61 23.32
C GLU A 233 -29.20 6.41 23.14
N GLU A 234 -29.24 5.45 24.05
CA GLU A 234 -28.41 4.25 23.97
C GLU A 234 -28.75 3.39 22.75
N ASN A 235 -30.04 3.18 22.47
CA ASN A 235 -30.49 2.47 21.28
C ASN A 235 -30.03 3.19 20.01
N THR A 236 -29.98 4.52 20.02
CA THR A 236 -29.48 5.32 18.90
C THR A 236 -27.98 5.10 18.66
N VAL A 237 -27.16 5.02 19.72
CA VAL A 237 -25.73 4.70 19.60
C VAL A 237 -25.54 3.30 19.03
N ARG A 238 -26.28 2.30 19.51
CA ARG A 238 -26.24 0.93 18.99
C ARG A 238 -26.66 0.86 17.53
N ALA A 239 -27.74 1.55 17.17
CA ALA A 239 -28.21 1.66 15.79
C ALA A 239 -27.13 2.28 14.89
N ALA A 240 -26.37 3.27 15.38
CA ALA A 240 -25.26 3.85 14.62
C ALA A 240 -24.11 2.85 14.40
N ILE A 241 -23.77 2.04 15.40
CA ILE A 241 -22.78 0.97 15.26
C ILE A 241 -23.27 -0.07 14.24
N ILE A 242 -24.52 -0.52 14.35
CA ILE A 242 -25.15 -1.47 13.43
C ILE A 242 -25.15 -0.91 12.00
N ALA A 243 -25.56 0.35 11.82
CA ALA A 243 -25.56 1.01 10.51
C ALA A 243 -24.16 1.10 9.91
N THR A 244 -23.15 1.35 10.74
CA THR A 244 -21.74 1.33 10.33
C THR A 244 -21.34 -0.07 9.88
N VAL A 245 -21.53 -1.10 10.72
CA VAL A 245 -21.23 -2.49 10.36
C VAL A 245 -21.92 -2.89 9.04
N ARG A 246 -23.22 -2.59 8.91
CA ARG A 246 -24.00 -2.84 7.69
C ARG A 246 -23.38 -2.13 6.48
N ALA A 247 -23.08 -0.83 6.56
CA ALA A 247 -22.53 -0.06 5.45
C ALA A 247 -21.19 -0.61 4.94
N HIS A 248 -20.35 -1.11 5.85
CA HIS A 248 -19.07 -1.73 5.52
C HIS A 248 -19.19 -3.19 5.05
N ARG A 249 -20.35 -3.83 5.26
CA ARG A 249 -20.66 -5.22 4.89
C ARG A 249 -21.68 -5.36 3.75
N LEU A 250 -22.12 -4.27 3.12
CA LEU A 250 -23.11 -4.34 2.03
C LEU A 250 -22.65 -5.26 0.90
N LYS A 251 -23.56 -6.13 0.44
CA LYS A 251 -23.29 -7.06 -0.67
C LYS A 251 -22.84 -6.35 -1.95
N SER A 252 -23.41 -5.19 -2.24
CA SER A 252 -23.13 -4.36 -3.42
C SER A 252 -21.74 -3.71 -3.40
N ARG A 253 -21.06 -3.68 -2.25
CA ARG A 253 -19.73 -3.07 -2.11
C ARG A 253 -18.69 -3.91 -2.85
N ALA A 254 -17.84 -3.26 -3.65
CA ALA A 254 -16.78 -3.93 -4.38
C ALA A 254 -15.84 -4.67 -3.42
N LYS A 255 -15.42 -5.89 -3.80
CA LYS A 255 -14.50 -6.72 -2.98
C LYS A 255 -13.17 -6.02 -2.72
N GLU A 256 -12.75 -5.15 -3.63
CA GLU A 256 -11.49 -4.39 -3.57
C GLU A 256 -11.60 -3.07 -2.81
N ASP A 257 -12.80 -2.64 -2.37
CA ASP A 257 -12.92 -1.38 -1.63
C ASP A 257 -12.21 -1.54 -0.28
N PRO A 258 -11.14 -0.78 0.00
CA PRO A 258 -10.32 -0.96 1.21
C PRO A 258 -11.11 -0.77 2.50
N ARG A 259 -12.22 -0.03 2.46
CA ARG A 259 -13.06 0.23 3.63
C ARG A 259 -14.02 -0.92 3.91
N ASN A 260 -14.13 -1.93 3.04
CA ASN A 260 -15.10 -3.01 3.27
C ASN A 260 -14.59 -3.88 4.43
N TRP A 261 -15.48 -4.26 5.33
CA TRP A 261 -15.09 -5.04 6.50
C TRP A 261 -15.18 -6.55 6.25
N ARG A 262 -15.43 -7.02 5.01
CA ARG A 262 -15.83 -8.41 4.74
C ARG A 262 -14.84 -9.47 5.24
N THR A 263 -13.57 -9.10 5.39
CA THR A 263 -12.49 -9.97 5.90
C THR A 263 -12.32 -9.92 7.43
N CYS A 264 -12.88 -8.92 8.10
CA CYS A 264 -12.80 -8.79 9.56
C CYS A 264 -13.70 -9.83 10.23
N ALA A 265 -13.37 -10.22 11.46
CA ALA A 265 -14.29 -10.98 12.30
C ALA A 265 -15.33 -10.04 12.93
N LEU A 266 -16.52 -10.55 13.20
CA LEU A 266 -17.55 -9.87 13.99
C LEU A 266 -17.95 -10.82 15.12
N ASP A 267 -17.58 -10.48 16.35
CA ASP A 267 -18.07 -11.17 17.56
C ASP A 267 -19.29 -10.42 18.10
N LEU A 268 -20.48 -10.90 17.74
CA LEU A 268 -21.76 -10.40 18.21
C LEU A 268 -22.40 -11.37 19.22
N THR A 269 -21.60 -12.20 19.89
CA THR A 269 -22.07 -13.13 20.92
C THR A 269 -22.80 -12.39 22.03
N GLY A 270 -24.05 -12.74 22.30
CA GLY A 270 -24.89 -12.08 23.30
C GLY A 270 -25.17 -10.60 23.02
N ALA A 271 -24.96 -10.13 21.79
CA ALA A 271 -25.19 -8.73 21.44
C ALA A 271 -26.68 -8.37 21.51
N LYS A 272 -26.95 -7.15 21.97
CA LYS A 272 -28.31 -6.58 22.01
C LYS A 272 -28.60 -5.90 20.67
N LEU A 273 -29.23 -6.64 19.76
CA LEU A 273 -29.49 -6.27 18.36
C LEU A 273 -30.99 -6.15 18.05
N MET A 274 -31.82 -5.91 19.07
CA MET A 274 -33.25 -5.74 18.88
C MET A 274 -33.52 -4.63 17.87
N ARG A 275 -34.37 -4.90 16.88
CA ARG A 275 -34.72 -3.96 15.80
C ARG A 275 -33.52 -3.51 14.94
N ALA A 276 -32.42 -4.26 14.96
CA ALA A 276 -31.26 -3.99 14.12
C ALA A 276 -31.62 -4.11 12.63
N ASP A 277 -31.03 -3.27 11.79
CA ASP A 277 -31.12 -3.40 10.34
C ASP A 277 -29.79 -3.90 9.79
N PHE A 278 -29.76 -5.16 9.34
CA PHE A 278 -28.66 -5.78 8.60
C PHE A 278 -29.06 -6.14 7.17
N SER A 279 -30.11 -5.50 6.64
CA SER A 279 -30.57 -5.76 5.27
C SER A 279 -29.43 -5.62 4.27
N ASP A 280 -29.36 -6.56 3.32
CA ASP A 280 -28.32 -6.64 2.28
C ASP A 280 -26.87 -6.78 2.79
N ALA A 281 -26.65 -6.98 4.09
CA ALA A 281 -25.32 -7.19 4.63
C ALA A 281 -24.80 -8.61 4.37
N ASP A 282 -23.47 -8.73 4.33
CA ASP A 282 -22.73 -9.99 4.31
C ASP A 282 -22.14 -10.25 5.69
N LEU A 283 -22.83 -11.10 6.46
CA LEU A 283 -22.50 -11.51 7.82
C LEU A 283 -22.05 -12.98 7.89
N ARG A 284 -21.56 -13.54 6.78
CA ARG A 284 -21.09 -14.94 6.74
C ARG A 284 -20.05 -15.21 7.82
N GLY A 285 -20.18 -16.36 8.48
CA GLY A 285 -19.23 -16.79 9.52
C GLY A 285 -19.19 -15.92 10.78
N THR A 286 -20.14 -14.99 10.97
CA THR A 286 -20.23 -14.17 12.17
C THR A 286 -20.64 -15.03 13.38
N ASP A 287 -20.14 -14.69 14.57
CA ASP A 287 -20.62 -15.28 15.82
C ASP A 287 -21.77 -14.43 16.39
N LEU A 288 -22.93 -15.03 16.54
CA LEU A 288 -24.17 -14.42 17.01
C LEU A 288 -24.84 -15.30 18.08
N ILE A 289 -24.08 -16.20 18.71
CA ILE A 289 -24.58 -17.10 19.75
C ILE A 289 -25.26 -16.28 20.86
N GLY A 290 -26.50 -16.63 21.20
CA GLY A 290 -27.29 -15.96 22.23
C GLY A 290 -27.62 -14.48 21.97
N ALA A 291 -27.38 -13.96 20.76
CA ALA A 291 -27.72 -12.58 20.42
C ALA A 291 -29.25 -12.37 20.39
N ASP A 292 -29.68 -11.14 20.66
CA ASP A 292 -31.10 -10.77 20.60
C ASP A 292 -31.37 -9.95 19.33
N LEU A 293 -31.94 -10.59 18.30
CA LEU A 293 -32.34 -10.01 17.02
C LEU A 293 -33.87 -9.89 16.90
N THR A 294 -34.58 -9.83 18.04
CA THR A 294 -36.03 -9.64 18.06
C THR A 294 -36.42 -8.38 17.26
N ASP A 295 -37.43 -8.51 16.40
CA ASP A 295 -37.92 -7.46 15.50
C ASP A 295 -36.86 -6.90 14.51
N ALA A 296 -35.73 -7.60 14.30
CA ALA A 296 -34.69 -7.14 13.39
C ALA A 296 -35.07 -7.29 11.90
N ASN A 297 -34.38 -6.55 11.05
CA ASN A 297 -34.48 -6.65 9.60
C ASN A 297 -33.24 -7.35 9.02
N LEU A 298 -33.42 -8.59 8.57
CA LEU A 298 -32.40 -9.42 7.90
C LEU A 298 -32.71 -9.63 6.40
N TYR A 299 -33.49 -8.71 5.80
CA TYR A 299 -33.88 -8.76 4.39
C TYR A 299 -32.65 -8.92 3.48
N ARG A 300 -32.59 -10.03 2.75
CA ARG A 300 -31.51 -10.43 1.84
C ARG A 300 -30.13 -10.41 2.50
N THR A 301 -30.03 -10.63 3.81
CA THR A 301 -28.74 -10.77 4.50
C THR A 301 -28.11 -12.12 4.15
N ASN A 302 -26.78 -12.18 4.05
CA ASN A 302 -26.05 -13.45 3.96
C ASN A 302 -25.52 -13.82 5.34
N LEU A 303 -26.06 -14.89 5.90
CA LEU A 303 -25.70 -15.50 7.17
C LEU A 303 -25.25 -16.96 6.94
N ALA A 304 -24.72 -17.31 5.77
CA ALA A 304 -24.20 -18.66 5.56
C ALA A 304 -23.02 -18.93 6.51
N TRP A 305 -22.90 -20.16 7.00
CA TRP A 305 -21.85 -20.61 7.94
C TRP A 305 -21.80 -19.86 9.29
N VAL A 306 -22.91 -19.23 9.68
CA VAL A 306 -23.02 -18.46 10.92
C VAL A 306 -23.17 -19.37 12.14
N PHE A 307 -22.73 -18.88 13.30
CA PHE A 307 -23.01 -19.49 14.60
C PHE A 307 -24.12 -18.69 15.31
N LEU A 308 -25.29 -19.32 15.50
CA LEU A 308 -26.53 -18.71 16.01
C LEU A 308 -27.22 -19.57 17.07
N SER A 309 -26.48 -20.42 17.80
CA SER A 309 -27.09 -21.22 18.87
C SER A 309 -27.76 -20.32 19.90
N ASP A 310 -28.97 -20.69 20.34
CA ASP A 310 -29.79 -19.95 21.30
C ASP A 310 -30.10 -18.49 20.91
N ILE A 311 -30.02 -18.14 19.62
CA ILE A 311 -30.37 -16.82 19.12
C ILE A 311 -31.88 -16.52 19.29
N LYS A 312 -32.22 -15.26 19.56
CA LYS A 312 -33.61 -14.77 19.46
C LYS A 312 -33.84 -14.08 18.13
N LEU A 313 -34.71 -14.65 17.31
CA LEU A 313 -35.15 -14.16 15.99
C LEU A 313 -36.69 -13.97 15.95
N ALA A 314 -37.30 -13.76 17.12
CA ALA A 314 -38.73 -13.57 17.21
C ALA A 314 -39.13 -12.31 16.43
N LYS A 315 -40.18 -12.41 15.60
CA LYS A 315 -40.69 -11.30 14.76
C LYS A 315 -39.67 -10.72 13.76
N THR A 316 -38.57 -11.42 13.49
CA THR A 316 -37.54 -10.95 12.56
C THR A 316 -38.01 -11.07 11.10
N LEU A 317 -37.60 -10.13 10.26
CA LEU A 317 -37.81 -10.19 8.81
C LEU A 317 -36.65 -10.92 8.12
N LEU A 318 -36.88 -12.12 7.60
CA LEU A 318 -35.86 -13.02 7.02
C LEU A 318 -36.00 -13.22 5.50
N HIS A 319 -36.66 -12.28 4.82
CA HIS A 319 -36.94 -12.40 3.39
C HIS A 319 -35.67 -12.47 2.55
N GLY A 320 -35.47 -13.54 1.78
CA GLY A 320 -34.28 -13.74 0.94
C GLY A 320 -32.99 -13.95 1.72
N THR A 321 -33.07 -14.23 3.03
CA THR A 321 -31.89 -14.47 3.87
C THR A 321 -31.28 -15.83 3.56
N ASP A 322 -29.94 -15.88 3.53
CA ASP A 322 -29.19 -17.11 3.32
C ASP A 322 -28.62 -17.60 4.66
N LEU A 323 -29.11 -18.72 5.18
CA LEU A 323 -28.68 -19.41 6.41
C LEU A 323 -28.08 -20.78 6.10
N THR A 324 -27.62 -21.00 4.86
CA THR A 324 -27.01 -22.26 4.42
C THR A 324 -25.84 -22.64 5.33
N HIS A 325 -25.79 -23.89 5.77
CA HIS A 325 -24.80 -24.41 6.73
C HIS A 325 -24.75 -23.68 8.10
N GLY A 326 -25.79 -22.92 8.45
CA GLY A 326 -25.83 -22.23 9.75
C GLY A 326 -25.99 -23.19 10.92
N HIS A 327 -25.47 -22.82 12.09
CA HIS A 327 -25.68 -23.54 13.35
C HIS A 327 -26.69 -22.77 14.21
N LEU A 328 -27.94 -23.20 14.24
CA LEU A 328 -29.09 -22.50 14.82
C LEU A 328 -29.85 -23.35 15.85
N ASN A 329 -29.16 -24.24 16.56
CA ASN A 329 -29.82 -25.06 17.57
C ASN A 329 -30.43 -24.17 18.66
N GLY A 330 -31.67 -24.46 19.04
CA GLY A 330 -32.43 -23.68 20.02
C GLY A 330 -32.89 -22.30 19.55
N ALA A 331 -32.68 -21.94 18.27
CA ALA A 331 -33.06 -20.64 17.73
C ALA A 331 -34.57 -20.37 17.83
N ASP A 332 -34.94 -19.15 18.23
CA ASP A 332 -36.34 -18.74 18.38
C ASP A 332 -36.80 -17.86 17.22
N PHE A 333 -37.55 -18.44 16.27
CA PHE A 333 -38.20 -17.77 15.15
C PHE A 333 -39.70 -17.50 15.39
N THR A 334 -40.14 -17.42 16.66
CA THR A 334 -41.57 -17.19 16.97
C THR A 334 -42.08 -15.92 16.28
N ASP A 335 -43.23 -16.03 15.60
CA ASP A 335 -43.85 -14.96 14.80
C ASP A 335 -42.93 -14.34 13.72
N ALA A 336 -41.83 -14.99 13.33
CA ALA A 336 -40.91 -14.47 12.32
C ALA A 336 -41.51 -14.51 10.91
N SER A 337 -41.05 -13.61 10.03
CA SER A 337 -41.46 -13.57 8.63
C SER A 337 -40.36 -14.13 7.73
N ILE A 338 -40.50 -15.41 7.40
CA ILE A 338 -39.51 -16.24 6.70
C ILE A 338 -39.99 -16.46 5.27
N ARG A 339 -39.42 -15.73 4.31
CA ARG A 339 -39.79 -15.87 2.90
C ARG A 339 -38.57 -16.00 2.03
N GLU A 340 -38.58 -16.88 1.02
CA GLU A 340 -37.44 -17.06 0.11
C GLU A 340 -36.12 -17.32 0.87
N THR A 341 -36.21 -17.89 2.09
CA THR A 341 -35.08 -18.10 2.99
C THR A 341 -34.45 -19.46 2.71
N LYS A 342 -33.12 -19.56 2.84
CA LYS A 342 -32.39 -20.82 2.67
C LYS A 342 -31.84 -21.33 4.00
N PHE A 343 -32.24 -22.52 4.40
CA PHE A 343 -31.72 -23.27 5.53
C PHE A 343 -31.01 -24.56 5.08
N THR A 344 -30.60 -24.64 3.82
CA THR A 344 -29.96 -25.83 3.24
C THR A 344 -28.78 -26.27 4.11
N ASP A 345 -28.73 -27.56 4.48
CA ASP A 345 -27.69 -28.14 5.35
C ASP A 345 -27.53 -27.47 6.74
N ALA A 346 -28.52 -26.70 7.21
CA ALA A 346 -28.46 -26.04 8.52
C ALA A 346 -28.78 -26.99 9.68
N GLN A 347 -28.29 -26.63 10.88
CA GLN A 347 -28.63 -27.31 12.13
C GLN A 347 -29.65 -26.46 12.89
N LEU A 348 -30.85 -27.00 13.11
CA LEU A 348 -32.01 -26.33 13.73
C LEU A 348 -32.66 -27.24 14.79
N VAL A 349 -31.83 -28.00 15.52
CA VAL A 349 -32.31 -28.87 16.60
C VAL A 349 -32.97 -28.01 17.67
N GLU A 350 -34.18 -28.39 18.11
CA GLU A 350 -34.97 -27.64 19.10
C GLU A 350 -35.34 -26.19 18.70
N ALA A 351 -35.24 -25.85 17.41
CA ALA A 351 -35.63 -24.52 16.93
C ALA A 351 -37.15 -24.31 17.02
N LYS A 352 -37.57 -23.07 17.28
CA LYS A 352 -38.98 -22.69 17.43
C LYS A 352 -39.42 -21.85 16.25
N PHE A 353 -40.47 -22.28 15.56
CA PHE A 353 -41.13 -21.59 14.45
C PHE A 353 -42.60 -21.29 14.78
N ILE A 354 -42.93 -21.16 16.07
CA ILE A 354 -44.31 -21.01 16.55
C ILE A 354 -44.94 -19.74 15.93
N GLY A 355 -46.07 -19.90 15.24
CA GLY A 355 -46.74 -18.77 14.58
C GLY A 355 -45.97 -18.11 13.44
N ALA A 356 -44.82 -18.66 13.01
CA ALA A 356 -44.00 -18.06 11.97
C ALA A 356 -44.69 -18.13 10.60
N GLU A 357 -44.51 -17.09 9.78
CA GLU A 357 -44.90 -17.11 8.38
C GLU A 357 -43.76 -17.71 7.53
N ILE A 358 -43.96 -18.90 6.95
CA ILE A 358 -42.93 -19.61 6.19
C ILE A 358 -43.40 -19.79 4.75
N ARG A 359 -42.80 -19.08 3.78
CA ARG A 359 -43.17 -19.21 2.35
C ARG A 359 -41.95 -19.23 1.43
N ASP A 360 -41.98 -20.10 0.44
CA ASP A 360 -40.91 -20.26 -0.55
C ASP A 360 -39.54 -20.55 0.10
N THR A 361 -39.56 -21.30 1.21
CA THR A 361 -38.37 -21.57 2.06
C THR A 361 -37.77 -22.94 1.76
N ASP A 362 -36.44 -23.01 1.74
CA ASP A 362 -35.69 -24.24 1.51
C ASP A 362 -35.09 -24.79 2.82
N PHE A 363 -35.58 -25.95 3.26
CA PHE A 363 -35.07 -26.75 4.39
C PHE A 363 -34.42 -28.06 3.90
N THR A 364 -33.88 -28.08 2.69
CA THR A 364 -33.22 -29.29 2.15
C THR A 364 -32.02 -29.69 3.03
N ASP A 365 -31.92 -30.98 3.36
CA ASP A 365 -30.82 -31.53 4.21
C ASP A 365 -30.71 -30.88 5.61
N THR A 366 -31.75 -30.18 6.07
CA THR A 366 -31.76 -29.53 7.39
C THR A 366 -32.03 -30.53 8.52
N ASN A 367 -31.33 -30.39 9.64
CA ASN A 367 -31.68 -31.08 10.88
C ASN A 367 -32.69 -30.26 11.70
N LEU A 368 -33.94 -30.71 11.74
CA LEU A 368 -35.08 -30.10 12.45
C LEU A 368 -35.56 -30.98 13.62
N THR A 369 -34.66 -31.80 14.18
CA THR A 369 -34.99 -32.70 15.30
C THR A 369 -35.57 -31.89 16.47
N ILE A 370 -36.74 -32.28 16.96
CA ILE A 370 -37.47 -31.63 18.08
C ILE A 370 -37.88 -30.17 17.77
N ALA A 371 -37.79 -29.71 16.51
CA ALA A 371 -38.25 -28.37 16.16
C ALA A 371 -39.77 -28.22 16.34
N ASP A 372 -40.22 -27.02 16.72
CA ASP A 372 -41.62 -26.71 16.99
C ASP A 372 -42.19 -25.75 15.94
N PHE A 373 -43.11 -26.25 15.11
CA PHE A 373 -43.82 -25.48 14.09
C PHE A 373 -45.28 -25.19 14.48
N THR A 374 -45.64 -25.28 15.75
CA THR A 374 -47.03 -25.11 16.20
C THR A 374 -47.64 -23.81 15.64
N ALA A 375 -48.77 -23.94 14.95
CA ALA A 375 -49.51 -22.84 14.33
C ALA A 375 -48.69 -22.02 13.30
N ALA A 376 -47.59 -22.54 12.76
CA ALA A 376 -46.84 -21.88 11.69
C ALA A 376 -47.66 -21.83 10.39
N GLU A 377 -47.66 -20.69 9.72
CA GLU A 377 -48.27 -20.52 8.40
C GLU A 377 -47.30 -20.97 7.30
N VAL A 378 -47.30 -22.27 7.00
CA VAL A 378 -46.44 -22.85 5.96
C VAL A 378 -47.11 -22.77 4.59
N GLY A 379 -46.44 -22.11 3.64
CA GLY A 379 -46.80 -22.05 2.24
C GLY A 379 -46.08 -23.11 1.41
N ILE A 380 -45.40 -22.67 0.35
CA ILE A 380 -44.49 -23.55 -0.41
C ILE A 380 -43.21 -23.69 0.43
N ALA A 381 -42.89 -24.89 0.92
CA ALA A 381 -41.63 -25.13 1.61
C ALA A 381 -41.05 -26.49 1.18
N ASN A 382 -39.72 -26.55 1.11
CA ASN A 382 -39.01 -27.75 0.69
C ASN A 382 -38.31 -28.40 1.90
N PHE A 383 -38.83 -29.52 2.39
CA PHE A 383 -38.23 -30.33 3.47
C PHE A 383 -37.54 -31.59 2.94
N THR A 384 -37.10 -31.57 1.68
CA THR A 384 -36.45 -32.74 1.07
C THR A 384 -35.23 -33.18 1.88
N ARG A 385 -35.16 -34.45 2.26
CA ARG A 385 -34.09 -35.01 3.12
C ARG A 385 -33.91 -34.34 4.49
N ALA A 386 -34.89 -33.55 4.95
CA ALA A 386 -34.85 -32.96 6.28
C ALA A 386 -35.10 -34.01 7.37
N ASP A 387 -34.49 -33.84 8.54
CA ASP A 387 -34.77 -34.66 9.72
C ASP A 387 -35.78 -33.96 10.64
N LEU A 388 -37.03 -34.42 10.65
CA LEU A 388 -38.13 -33.93 11.48
C LEU A 388 -38.40 -34.86 12.68
N THR A 389 -37.41 -35.65 13.10
CA THR A 389 -37.56 -36.59 14.22
C THR A 389 -38.05 -35.87 15.47
N ASN A 390 -39.17 -36.34 16.03
CA ASN A 390 -39.84 -35.74 17.20
C ASN A 390 -40.25 -34.26 17.05
N ALA A 391 -40.25 -33.70 15.85
CA ALA A 391 -40.73 -32.34 15.60
C ALA A 391 -42.23 -32.21 15.89
N VAL A 392 -42.70 -31.00 16.20
CA VAL A 392 -44.11 -30.69 16.42
C VAL A 392 -44.65 -29.93 15.21
N LEU A 393 -45.61 -30.52 14.51
CA LEU A 393 -46.27 -29.94 13.32
C LEU A 393 -47.76 -29.69 13.60
N ALA A 394 -48.12 -29.33 14.84
CA ALA A 394 -49.50 -29.10 15.24
C ALA A 394 -50.09 -27.87 14.53
N ASP A 395 -51.28 -28.04 13.96
CA ASP A 395 -52.05 -27.00 13.28
C ASP A 395 -51.35 -26.40 12.04
N VAL A 396 -50.50 -27.20 11.38
CA VAL A 396 -49.74 -26.77 10.18
C VAL A 396 -50.37 -27.32 8.89
N ASP A 397 -50.46 -26.48 7.86
CA ASP A 397 -50.82 -26.90 6.50
C ASP A 397 -49.57 -27.09 5.63
N LEU A 398 -49.22 -28.36 5.35
CA LEU A 398 -48.08 -28.74 4.51
C LEU A 398 -48.50 -29.13 3.09
N THR A 399 -49.75 -28.89 2.67
CA THR A 399 -50.27 -29.39 1.38
C THR A 399 -49.53 -28.88 0.14
N LYS A 400 -48.82 -27.74 0.27
CA LYS A 400 -48.00 -27.14 -0.79
C LYS A 400 -46.50 -27.41 -0.62
N SER A 401 -46.12 -28.15 0.41
CA SER A 401 -44.73 -28.44 0.75
C SER A 401 -44.30 -29.81 0.24
N THR A 402 -43.00 -30.00 0.10
CA THR A 402 -42.38 -31.29 -0.27
C THR A 402 -41.71 -31.90 0.95
N LEU A 403 -41.94 -33.19 1.19
CA LEU A 403 -41.32 -33.97 2.29
C LEU A 403 -40.53 -35.19 1.76
N ASP A 404 -40.10 -35.14 0.49
CA ASP A 404 -39.42 -36.24 -0.18
C ASP A 404 -38.17 -36.67 0.59
N GLN A 405 -38.07 -37.97 0.91
CA GLN A 405 -36.93 -38.54 1.65
C GLN A 405 -36.68 -37.91 3.04
N SER A 406 -37.65 -37.17 3.61
CA SER A 406 -37.56 -36.66 4.97
C SER A 406 -37.71 -37.77 6.01
N ILE A 407 -37.14 -37.56 7.20
CA ILE A 407 -37.29 -38.45 8.36
C ILE A 407 -38.37 -37.86 9.27
N THR A 408 -39.47 -38.58 9.49
CA THR A 408 -40.63 -38.08 10.26
C THR A 408 -40.94 -38.95 11.48
N HIS A 409 -39.94 -39.67 12.00
CA HIS A 409 -40.14 -40.59 13.11
C HIS A 409 -40.52 -39.82 14.39
N GLY A 410 -41.66 -40.18 15.00
CA GLY A 410 -42.10 -39.56 16.25
C GLY A 410 -42.60 -38.12 16.09
N THR A 411 -42.70 -37.60 14.86
CA THR A 411 -43.26 -36.28 14.60
C THR A 411 -44.68 -36.19 15.14
N LYS A 412 -44.99 -35.14 15.90
CA LYS A 412 -46.30 -34.93 16.53
C LYS A 412 -47.17 -34.02 15.67
N TYR A 413 -48.44 -34.35 15.52
CA TYR A 413 -49.38 -33.56 14.72
C TYR A 413 -50.78 -33.52 15.34
N SER A 414 -51.56 -32.49 15.00
CA SER A 414 -52.95 -32.32 15.44
C SER A 414 -53.94 -32.77 14.36
N ALA A 415 -55.23 -32.91 14.72
CA ALA A 415 -56.28 -33.24 13.75
C ALA A 415 -56.46 -32.20 12.64
N GLN A 416 -55.99 -30.97 12.84
CA GLN A 416 -56.03 -29.86 11.90
C GLN A 416 -54.84 -29.85 10.95
N THR A 417 -53.81 -30.66 11.23
CA THR A 417 -52.59 -30.72 10.42
C THR A 417 -52.90 -31.35 9.05
N ARG A 418 -52.46 -30.70 7.98
CA ARG A 418 -52.70 -31.16 6.60
C ARG A 418 -51.39 -31.56 5.94
N TRP A 419 -51.35 -32.73 5.32
CA TRP A 419 -50.14 -33.32 4.76
C TRP A 419 -50.12 -33.25 3.23
N PRO A 420 -48.94 -33.26 2.58
CA PRO A 420 -48.86 -33.51 1.15
C PRO A 420 -49.47 -34.88 0.84
N GLY A 421 -50.39 -34.93 -0.13
CA GLY A 421 -51.12 -36.17 -0.46
C GLY A 421 -52.26 -36.54 0.50
N GLY A 422 -52.45 -35.82 1.60
CA GLY A 422 -53.62 -35.91 2.47
C GLY A 422 -53.54 -36.90 3.64
N THR A 423 -52.46 -37.67 3.78
CA THR A 423 -52.25 -38.60 4.90
C THR A 423 -50.96 -38.30 5.65
N PRO A 424 -50.91 -38.47 6.99
CA PRO A 424 -49.67 -38.36 7.75
C PRO A 424 -48.65 -39.43 7.30
N PRO A 425 -47.35 -39.13 7.39
CA PRO A 425 -46.30 -40.10 7.10
C PRO A 425 -46.21 -41.15 8.21
N ASP A 426 -45.60 -42.29 7.88
CA ASP A 426 -45.42 -43.39 8.83
C ASP A 426 -44.60 -42.96 10.05
N GLY A 427 -45.02 -43.40 11.24
CA GLY A 427 -44.36 -43.08 12.50
C GLY A 427 -44.69 -41.70 13.08
N ALA A 428 -45.51 -40.89 12.40
CA ALA A 428 -46.10 -39.69 12.99
C ALA A 428 -47.14 -40.05 14.07
N ILE A 429 -47.24 -39.21 15.11
CA ILE A 429 -48.05 -39.44 16.31
C ILE A 429 -49.10 -38.33 16.42
N LEU A 430 -50.38 -38.71 16.44
CA LEU A 430 -51.47 -37.79 16.74
C LEU A 430 -51.41 -37.41 18.22
N MET A 431 -51.41 -36.12 18.53
CA MET A 431 -51.38 -35.58 19.89
C MET A 431 -52.76 -35.27 20.47
#